data_AF-A0A7S3SVC6-F1
#
_entry.id   AF-A0A7S3SVC6-F1
#
_cell.length_a   1.000
_cell.length_b   1.000
_cell.length_c   1.000
_cell.angle_alpha   90.00
_cell.angle_beta   90.00
_cell.angle_gamma   90.00
#
_symmetry.space_group_name_H-M   'P 1'
#
loop_
_entity.id
_entity.type
_entity.pdbx_description
1 polymer ?
#
loop_
_entity_poly.entity_id
_entity_poly.type
_entity_poly.pdbx_seq_one_letter_code
_entity_poly.pdbx_strand_id
1 'polypeptide(L)'
;SQGGAGLALAVGAGTDFYDDIPSTGRTRIQGTVFLLFMDTGGWPASVNVTSHRRIESGKGIETIPTGGVFATSLAALTDLNGDGTAELAVGGSMNSDRSGDAWIIFLEADGTVSDSLDLGV
;
A
#
# COMPACT_ATOMS: atom_id res chain seq x y z
N SER A 1 0.66 -30.64 -10.57
CA SER A 1 -0.28 -29.50 -10.45
C SER A 1 0.26 -28.54 -9.39
N GLN A 2 1.02 -27.53 -9.79
CA GLN A 2 1.43 -26.46 -8.88
C GLN A 2 0.36 -25.38 -9.00
N GLY A 3 -0.70 -25.49 -8.20
CA GLY A 3 -1.59 -24.35 -7.95
C GLY A 3 -0.81 -23.41 -7.05
N GLY A 4 -0.01 -22.53 -7.65
CA GLY A 4 0.78 -21.57 -6.89
C GLY A 4 -0.17 -20.65 -6.14
N ALA A 5 0.05 -20.51 -4.83
CA ALA A 5 -0.47 -19.35 -4.11
C ALA A 5 -0.04 -18.11 -4.91
N GLY A 6 -1.01 -17.32 -5.38
CA GLY A 6 -0.74 -16.15 -6.21
C GLY A 6 0.30 -15.26 -5.54
N LEU A 7 1.34 -14.90 -6.26
CA LEU A 7 2.40 -14.06 -5.72
C LEU A 7 1.85 -12.63 -5.64
N ALA A 8 1.70 -12.09 -4.44
CA ALA A 8 1.36 -10.67 -4.24
C ALA A 8 2.64 -9.85 -3.98
N LEU A 9 2.78 -8.71 -4.66
CA LEU A 9 3.83 -7.73 -4.42
C LEU A 9 3.22 -6.38 -4.06
N ALA A 10 3.62 -5.84 -2.91
CA ALA A 10 3.29 -4.47 -2.52
C ALA A 10 4.33 -3.49 -3.08
N VAL A 11 3.86 -2.45 -3.78
CA VAL A 11 4.69 -1.39 -4.35
C VAL A 11 4.20 -0.03 -3.85
N GLY A 12 5.10 0.75 -3.26
CA GLY A 12 4.81 2.10 -2.82
C GLY A 12 4.95 3.06 -3.99
N ALA A 13 3.85 3.74 -4.33
CA ALA A 13 3.82 4.86 -5.26
C ALA A 13 3.63 6.13 -4.43
N GLY A 14 4.70 6.55 -3.75
CA GLY A 14 4.75 7.84 -3.08
C GLY A 14 4.69 8.98 -4.10
N THR A 15 4.07 10.08 -3.72
CA THR A 15 4.17 11.32 -4.49
C THR A 15 5.51 11.99 -4.20
N ASP A 16 6.22 12.45 -5.22
CA ASP A 16 7.30 13.39 -5.03
C ASP A 16 6.74 14.82 -5.00
N PHE A 17 7.36 15.66 -4.19
CA PHE A 17 6.71 16.86 -3.65
C PHE A 17 6.67 18.07 -4.60
N TYR A 18 6.88 17.94 -5.92
CA TYR A 18 7.28 19.14 -6.68
C TYR A 18 6.72 19.39 -8.08
N ASP A 19 6.11 18.46 -8.81
CA ASP A 19 5.61 18.76 -10.17
C ASP A 19 4.17 18.32 -10.46
N ASP A 20 3.61 17.39 -9.69
CA ASP A 20 2.23 16.91 -9.89
C ASP A 20 1.11 17.78 -9.26
N ILE A 21 1.43 18.96 -8.72
CA ILE A 21 0.44 19.90 -8.17
C ILE A 21 0.14 21.00 -9.21
N PRO A 22 -1.05 21.03 -9.84
CA PRO A 22 -1.47 22.20 -10.59
C PRO A 22 -1.43 23.41 -9.65
N SER A 23 -0.84 24.52 -10.09
CA SER A 23 -0.70 25.77 -9.32
C SER A 23 -2.03 26.41 -8.88
N THR A 24 -3.16 25.75 -9.15
CA THR A 24 -4.51 26.18 -8.81
C THR A 24 -5.25 25.09 -8.03
N GLY A 25 -5.08 25.10 -6.71
CA GLY A 25 -5.88 24.28 -5.78
C GLY A 25 -5.16 22.99 -5.36
N ARG A 26 -4.85 22.90 -4.06
CA ARG A 26 -4.17 21.77 -3.40
C ARG A 26 -4.77 20.44 -3.87
N THR A 27 -4.12 19.77 -4.82
CA THR A 27 -4.53 18.44 -5.23
C THR A 27 -4.10 17.44 -4.16
N ARG A 28 -5.08 16.59 -3.85
CA ARG A 28 -5.16 15.52 -2.86
C ARG A 28 -4.24 14.35 -3.21
N ILE A 29 -2.96 14.58 -3.50
CA ILE A 29 -2.07 13.51 -3.95
C ILE A 29 -1.30 12.97 -2.75
N GLN A 30 -1.96 12.03 -2.08
CA GLN A 30 -1.34 11.13 -1.12
C GLN A 30 -0.85 9.92 -1.89
N GLY A 31 0.29 9.37 -1.47
CA GLY A 31 0.83 8.17 -2.10
C GLY A 31 -0.18 7.01 -2.08
N THR A 32 0.10 5.97 -2.86
CA THR A 32 -0.74 4.78 -3.00
C THR A 32 0.12 3.54 -2.83
N VAL A 33 -0.39 2.50 -2.18
CA VAL A 33 0.18 1.16 -2.33
C VAL A 33 -0.54 0.43 -3.43
N PHE A 34 0.21 -0.12 -4.39
CA PHE A 34 -0.31 -1.11 -5.33
C PHE A 34 0.02 -2.50 -4.81
N LEU A 35 -1.01 -3.33 -4.61
CA LEU A 35 -0.85 -4.77 -4.47
C LEU A 35 -0.99 -5.39 -5.86
N LEU A 36 0.10 -5.94 -6.39
CA LEU A 36 0.14 -6.61 -7.69
C LEU A 36 -0.01 -8.11 -7.48
N PHE A 37 -1.07 -8.70 -8.05
CA PHE A 37 -1.26 -10.14 -8.07
C PHE A 37 -0.64 -10.69 -9.33
N MET A 38 0.23 -11.69 -9.17
CA MET A 38 1.05 -12.20 -10.25
C MET A 38 1.00 -13.72 -10.32
N ASP A 39 1.03 -14.21 -11.56
CA ASP A 39 1.27 -15.61 -11.86
C ASP A 39 2.66 -15.79 -12.47
N THR A 40 3.34 -16.85 -12.05
CA THR A 40 4.60 -17.29 -12.65
C THR A 40 4.31 -18.29 -13.76
N GLY A 41 4.73 -17.98 -14.98
CA GLY A 41 4.64 -18.87 -16.13
C GLY A 41 5.78 -19.89 -16.19
N GLY A 42 5.57 -20.94 -16.98
CA GLY A 42 6.63 -21.90 -17.35
C GLY A 42 7.68 -21.29 -18.28
N TRP A 43 8.68 -22.09 -18.66
CA TRP A 43 9.84 -21.62 -19.40
C TRP A 43 9.51 -21.02 -20.79
N PRO A 44 10.12 -19.87 -21.16
CA PRO A 44 11.01 -19.04 -20.34
C PRO A 44 10.24 -18.38 -19.20
N ALA A 45 10.85 -18.36 -18.00
CA ALA A 45 10.20 -17.85 -16.79
C ALA A 45 9.61 -16.46 -17.06
N SER A 46 8.30 -16.35 -16.88
CA SER A 46 7.55 -15.10 -17.06
C SER A 46 6.80 -14.79 -15.77
N VAL A 47 6.68 -13.50 -15.49
CA VAL A 47 5.82 -12.99 -14.41
C VAL A 47 4.79 -12.12 -15.08
N ASN A 48 3.51 -12.47 -14.91
CA ASN A 48 2.40 -11.70 -15.46
C ASN A 48 1.62 -11.11 -14.29
N VAL A 49 1.43 -9.79 -14.29
CA VAL A 49 0.47 -9.14 -13.38
C VAL A 49 -0.93 -9.46 -13.90
N THR A 50 -1.68 -10.27 -13.16
CA THR A 50 -3.02 -10.71 -13.53
C THR A 50 -4.10 -9.74 -13.05
N SER A 51 -3.86 -9.09 -11.90
CA SER A 51 -4.72 -8.03 -11.38
C SER A 51 -3.95 -7.14 -10.38
N HIS A 52 -4.56 -6.04 -9.95
CA HIS A 52 -4.02 -5.20 -8.89
C HIS A 52 -5.10 -4.64 -7.97
N ARG A 53 -4.69 -4.29 -6.75
CA ARG A 53 -5.48 -3.49 -5.79
C ARG A 53 -4.71 -2.23 -5.42
N ARG A 54 -5.46 -1.20 -5.03
CA ARG A 54 -4.93 0.08 -4.56
C ARG A 54 -5.34 0.28 -3.12
N ILE A 55 -4.39 0.62 -2.26
CA ILE A 55 -4.62 1.08 -0.90
C ILE A 55 -4.30 2.56 -0.88
N GLU A 56 -5.32 3.36 -0.59
CA GLU A 56 -5.29 4.81 -0.72
C GLU A 56 -5.99 5.46 0.47
N SER A 57 -5.60 6.69 0.79
CA SER A 57 -6.27 7.53 1.77
C SER A 57 -7.80 7.53 1.64
N GLY A 58 -8.49 7.20 2.73
CA GLY A 58 -9.94 7.15 2.80
C GLY A 58 -10.58 5.98 2.06
N LYS A 59 -9.80 4.97 1.66
CA LYS A 59 -10.28 3.71 1.08
C LYS A 59 -9.59 2.52 1.76
N GLY A 60 -10.08 2.16 2.93
CA GLY A 60 -9.55 1.06 3.75
C GLY A 60 -8.54 1.50 4.80
N ILE A 61 -7.99 2.71 4.69
CA ILE A 61 -7.18 3.35 5.74
C ILE A 61 -7.76 4.72 6.07
N GLU A 62 -7.37 5.27 7.21
CA GLU A 62 -7.76 6.61 7.61
C GLU A 62 -7.43 7.67 6.54
N THR A 63 -8.17 8.79 6.60
CA THR A 63 -7.92 9.88 5.66
C THR A 63 -6.65 10.60 6.07
N ILE A 64 -5.60 10.42 5.27
CA ILE A 64 -4.39 11.23 5.39
C ILE A 64 -4.78 12.69 5.13
N PRO A 65 -4.25 13.67 5.88
CA PRO A 65 -4.57 15.08 5.66
C PRO A 65 -3.82 15.65 4.44
N THR A 66 -4.21 16.85 4.01
CA THR A 66 -3.56 17.53 2.89
C THR A 66 -2.11 17.87 3.23
N GLY A 67 -1.17 17.44 2.37
CA GLY A 67 0.27 17.62 2.59
C GLY A 67 0.95 16.44 3.29
N GLY A 68 0.16 15.47 3.78
CA GLY A 68 0.70 14.19 4.25
C GLY A 68 1.17 13.30 3.09
N VAL A 69 2.17 12.46 3.39
CA VAL A 69 2.74 11.44 2.50
C VAL A 69 2.41 10.06 3.02
N PHE A 70 2.23 9.14 2.08
CA PHE A 70 1.91 7.75 2.35
C PHE A 70 2.67 6.85 1.37
N ALA A 71 2.86 5.59 1.73
CA ALA A 71 3.51 4.59 0.90
C ALA A 71 4.96 4.94 0.50
N THR A 72 5.69 5.67 1.36
CA THR A 72 7.11 6.00 1.13
C THR A 72 8.05 4.85 1.50
N SER A 73 7.59 3.95 2.38
CA SER A 73 8.28 2.71 2.73
C SER A 73 7.27 1.60 3.00
N LEU A 74 7.63 0.36 2.69
CA LEU A 74 6.80 -0.82 2.89
C LEU A 74 7.60 -1.95 3.53
N ALA A 75 6.96 -2.73 4.39
CA ALA A 75 7.49 -4.00 4.86
C ALA A 75 6.35 -5.01 4.98
N ALA A 76 6.54 -6.21 4.43
CA ALA A 76 5.63 -7.33 4.65
C ALA A 76 5.73 -7.79 6.10
N LEU A 77 4.59 -8.06 6.72
CA LEU A 77 4.47 -8.65 8.04
C LEU A 77 3.90 -10.07 7.90
N THR A 78 4.14 -10.91 8.91
CA THR A 78 3.42 -12.18 9.02
C THR A 78 2.01 -11.92 9.51
N ASP A 79 1.07 -12.81 9.19
CA ASP A 79 -0.29 -12.83 9.76
C ASP A 79 -0.30 -12.56 11.29
N LEU A 80 -0.74 -11.36 11.67
CA LEU A 80 -0.81 -10.82 13.02
C LEU A 80 -2.20 -11.01 13.64
N ASN A 81 -3.26 -11.03 12.83
CA ASN A 81 -4.64 -11.14 13.30
C ASN A 81 -5.19 -12.59 13.27
N GLY A 82 -4.48 -13.52 12.65
CA GLY A 82 -4.81 -14.94 12.56
C GLY A 82 -5.82 -15.29 11.46
N ASP A 83 -6.00 -14.43 10.44
CA ASP A 83 -6.94 -14.66 9.34
C ASP A 83 -6.37 -15.48 8.16
N GLY A 84 -5.07 -15.80 8.21
CA GLY A 84 -4.35 -16.55 7.18
C GLY A 84 -3.72 -15.67 6.09
N THR A 85 -3.82 -14.34 6.18
CA THR A 85 -3.26 -13.38 5.23
C THR A 85 -2.12 -12.58 5.87
N ALA A 86 -1.03 -12.37 5.14
CA ALA A 86 0.06 -11.52 5.59
C ALA A 86 -0.32 -10.03 5.55
N GLU A 87 0.02 -9.29 6.60
CA GLU A 87 -0.20 -7.84 6.69
C GLU A 87 0.93 -7.02 6.07
N LEU A 88 0.72 -5.70 6.06
CA LEU A 88 1.64 -4.75 5.48
C LEU A 88 1.90 -3.59 6.45
N ALA A 89 3.15 -3.37 6.82
CA ALA A 89 3.58 -2.11 7.40
C ALA A 89 3.79 -1.08 6.30
N VAL A 90 3.22 0.11 6.47
CA VAL A 90 3.36 1.23 5.54
C VAL A 90 3.89 2.44 6.29
N GLY A 91 4.91 3.10 5.75
CA GLY A 91 5.45 4.35 6.30
C GLY A 91 5.05 5.58 5.49
N GLY A 92 5.06 6.73 6.16
CA GLY A 92 4.70 8.01 5.60
C GLY A 92 4.90 9.15 6.59
N SER A 93 4.11 10.21 6.45
CA SER A 93 4.03 11.31 7.41
C SER A 93 2.66 11.97 7.27
N MET A 94 1.92 12.12 8.35
CA MET A 94 0.61 12.78 8.36
C MET A 94 0.72 14.31 8.42
N ASN A 95 1.87 14.86 8.79
CA ASN A 95 1.99 16.24 9.21
C ASN A 95 3.04 17.00 8.41
N SER A 96 2.82 18.32 8.29
CA SER A 96 3.70 19.21 7.53
C SER A 96 5.07 19.40 8.18
N ASP A 97 5.23 19.00 9.45
CA ASP A 97 6.50 18.98 10.17
C ASP A 97 7.37 17.74 9.85
N ARG A 98 6.82 16.80 9.07
CA ARG A 98 7.49 15.58 8.61
C ARG A 98 7.87 14.62 9.73
N SER A 99 7.16 14.61 10.86
CA SER A 99 7.32 13.48 11.76
C SER A 99 6.91 12.21 11.02
N GLY A 100 7.79 11.21 11.01
CA GLY A 100 7.50 9.95 10.34
C GLY A 100 6.39 9.21 11.08
N ASP A 101 5.39 8.77 10.33
CA ASP A 101 4.30 7.93 10.83
C ASP A 101 4.36 6.55 10.17
N ALA A 102 3.71 5.59 10.80
CA ALA A 102 3.59 4.23 10.29
C ALA A 102 2.19 3.67 10.56
N TRP A 103 1.75 2.79 9.67
CA TRP A 103 0.50 2.05 9.78
C TRP A 103 0.75 0.56 9.65
N ILE A 104 -0.01 -0.25 10.37
CA ILE A 104 -0.20 -1.67 10.08
C ILE A 104 -1.51 -1.80 9.31
N ILE A 105 -1.45 -2.39 8.13
CA ILE A 105 -2.60 -2.62 7.26
C ILE A 105 -2.95 -4.10 7.29
N PHE A 106 -4.13 -4.41 7.81
CA PHE A 106 -4.69 -5.76 7.82
C PHE A 106 -5.40 -6.03 6.49
N LEU A 107 -5.06 -7.15 5.85
CA LEU A 107 -5.50 -7.46 4.50
C LEU A 107 -6.38 -8.70 4.50
N GLU A 108 -7.43 -8.67 3.69
CA GLU A 108 -8.16 -9.87 3.29
C GLU A 108 -7.38 -10.63 2.20
N ALA A 109 -7.71 -11.90 2.00
CA ALA A 109 -7.07 -12.75 0.98
C ALA A 109 -7.16 -12.20 -0.46
N ASP A 110 -8.13 -11.31 -0.75
CA ASP A 110 -8.30 -10.66 -2.05
C ASP A 110 -7.57 -9.29 -2.15
N GLY A 111 -6.78 -8.95 -1.13
CA GLY A 111 -6.02 -7.70 -0.99
C GLY A 111 -6.87 -6.47 -0.68
N THR A 112 -8.14 -6.63 -0.28
CA THR A 112 -8.88 -5.53 0.34
C THR A 112 -8.40 -5.30 1.77
N VAL A 113 -8.53 -4.07 2.26
CA VAL A 113 -8.14 -3.74 3.64
C VAL A 113 -9.31 -4.05 4.57
N SER A 114 -9.05 -4.90 5.56
CA SER A 114 -10.03 -5.26 6.60
C SER A 114 -9.99 -4.27 7.77
N ASP A 115 -8.79 -3.85 8.16
CA ASP A 115 -8.56 -2.88 9.23
C ASP A 115 -7.20 -2.16 9.05
N SER A 116 -7.01 -1.08 9.79
CA SER A 116 -5.72 -0.40 9.87
C SER A 116 -5.44 0.09 11.28
N LEU A 117 -4.24 -0.17 11.77
CA LEU A 117 -3.74 0.43 13.00
C LEU A 117 -2.80 1.58 12.66
N ASP A 118 -3.15 2.77 13.10
CA ASP A 118 -2.25 3.92 13.11
C ASP A 118 -1.28 3.82 14.29
N LEU A 119 0.01 3.95 14.00
CA LEU A 119 1.09 3.97 14.99
C LEU A 119 1.61 5.39 15.26
N GLY A 120 1.04 6.41 14.62
CA GLY A 120 1.38 7.82 14.80
C GLY A 120 1.27 8.30 16.25
N VAL A 121 1.98 9.40 16.55
CA VAL A 121 2.03 10.04 17.89
C VAL A 121 0.93 11.09 18.10
#